data_AF-A0A099LUH5-F1
#
_entry.id   AF-A0A099LUH5-F1
#
_cell.length_a   1.000
_cell.length_b   1.000
_cell.length_c   1.000
_cell.angle_alpha   90.00
_cell.angle_beta   90.00
_cell.angle_gamma   90.00
#
_symmetry.space_group_name_H-M   'P 1'
#
loop_
_entity.id
_entity.type
_entity.pdbx_description
1 polymer ?
#
loop_
_entity_poly.entity_id
_entity_poly.type
_entity_poly.pdbx_seq_one_letter_code
_entity_poly.pdbx_strand_id
1 'polypeptide(L)'
;MQEIKAFNEKRAEIYWWFSSLFARELSQVELDKYHSAEIRSFLSGLAENDRLRVEVQQLVQTLNKLLDRQDAQLELAADFCDLFLKSAKHGALPYASIYLDQSGLLNAEPARMMEKLMTEHGVRVSDTLNEPADHLAIQLDFLGHLIIRSNELEQERHMESAFAEQQQFIESMLLSWLPRFHQQCLQHDQFGFYASVAKLLIAFCKLDSDYLLG
;
A
#
# COMPACT_ATOMS: atom_id res chain seq x y z
N MET A 1 11.06 23.73 -7.28
CA MET A 1 9.76 23.24 -7.77
C MET A 1 9.89 22.01 -8.66
N GLN A 2 10.70 22.00 -9.73
CA GLN A 2 10.84 20.84 -10.62
C GLN A 2 11.36 19.57 -9.91
N GLU A 3 12.35 19.71 -9.02
CA GLU A 3 12.86 18.58 -8.22
C GLU A 3 11.80 18.00 -7.28
N ILE A 4 10.98 18.85 -6.65
CA ILE A 4 9.86 18.43 -5.80
C ILE A 4 8.84 17.64 -6.63
N LYS A 5 8.48 18.12 -7.83
CA LYS A 5 7.53 17.44 -8.70
C LYS A 5 8.02 16.04 -9.11
N ALA A 6 9.28 15.93 -9.52
CA ALA A 6 9.90 14.65 -9.86
C ALA A 6 10.01 13.70 -8.64
N PHE A 7 10.20 14.24 -7.43
CA PHE A 7 10.19 13.44 -6.22
C PHE A 7 8.78 12.95 -5.86
N ASN A 8 7.76 13.79 -6.01
CA ASN A 8 6.35 13.42 -5.86
C ASN A 8 5.94 12.32 -6.83
N GLU A 9 6.40 12.37 -8.08
CA GLU A 9 6.16 11.30 -9.06
C GLU A 9 6.67 9.94 -8.55
N LYS A 10 7.90 9.90 -8.04
CA LYS A 10 8.47 8.67 -7.43
C LYS A 10 7.67 8.20 -6.21
N ARG A 11 7.25 9.12 -5.34
CA ARG A 11 6.42 8.80 -4.16
C ARG A 11 5.11 8.15 -4.60
N ALA A 12 4.42 8.74 -5.58
CA ALA A 12 3.16 8.22 -6.11
C ALA A 12 3.34 6.84 -6.77
N GLU A 13 4.39 6.64 -7.58
CA GLU A 13 4.71 5.35 -8.20
C GLU A 13 4.91 4.23 -7.17
N ILE A 14 5.56 4.53 -6.04
CA ILE A 14 5.75 3.55 -4.96
C ILE A 14 4.41 3.20 -4.30
N TYR A 15 3.53 4.18 -4.05
CA TYR A 15 2.19 3.92 -3.52
C TYR A 15 1.33 3.08 -4.48
N TRP A 16 1.38 3.36 -5.78
CA TRP A 16 0.69 2.57 -6.79
C TRP A 16 1.26 1.16 -6.93
N TRP A 17 2.58 0.99 -6.77
CA TRP A 17 3.18 -0.32 -6.69
C TRP A 17 2.63 -1.13 -5.50
N PHE A 18 2.57 -0.55 -4.30
CA PHE A 18 1.93 -1.22 -3.16
C PHE A 18 0.45 -1.50 -3.40
N SER A 19 -0.30 -0.54 -3.97
CA SER A 19 -1.71 -0.72 -4.31
C SER A 19 -1.90 -1.97 -5.18
N SER A 20 -1.06 -2.13 -6.21
CA SER A 20 -1.14 -3.28 -7.13
C SER A 20 -0.95 -4.63 -6.44
N LEU A 21 -0.11 -4.70 -5.39
CA LEU A 21 0.19 -5.91 -4.64
C LEU A 21 -0.95 -6.36 -3.72
N PHE A 22 -1.80 -5.43 -3.28
CA PHE A 22 -2.95 -5.72 -2.42
C PHE A 22 -4.27 -5.77 -3.18
N ALA A 23 -4.31 -5.33 -4.44
CA ALA A 23 -5.54 -5.26 -5.22
C ALA A 23 -6.03 -6.64 -5.71
N ARG A 24 -5.10 -7.52 -6.10
CA ARG A 24 -5.41 -8.84 -6.64
C ARG A 24 -4.18 -9.74 -6.63
N GLU A 25 -4.42 -11.02 -6.90
CA GLU A 25 -3.38 -12.01 -7.17
C GLU A 25 -2.45 -11.55 -8.31
N LEU A 26 -1.15 -11.79 -8.11
CA LEU A 26 -0.15 -11.60 -9.16
C LEU A 26 -0.32 -12.70 -10.22
N SER A 27 -0.43 -12.27 -11.48
CA SER A 27 -0.33 -13.18 -12.62
C SER A 27 1.11 -13.71 -12.77
N GLN A 28 1.28 -14.79 -13.52
CA GLN A 28 2.63 -15.33 -13.80
C GLN A 28 3.56 -14.27 -14.40
N VAL A 29 3.05 -13.48 -15.36
CA VAL A 29 3.82 -12.43 -16.02
C VAL A 29 4.26 -11.34 -15.04
N GLU A 30 3.42 -11.00 -14.06
CA GLU A 30 3.77 -10.00 -13.04
C GLU A 30 4.75 -10.58 -12.02
N LEU A 31 4.56 -11.83 -11.63
CA LEU A 31 5.46 -12.49 -10.70
C LEU A 31 6.88 -12.62 -11.30
N ASP A 32 6.98 -13.00 -12.58
CA ASP A 32 8.26 -13.12 -13.29
C ASP A 32 9.03 -11.78 -13.30
N LYS A 33 8.32 -10.64 -13.39
CA LYS A 33 8.95 -9.30 -13.32
C LYS A 33 9.64 -9.03 -11.99
N TYR A 34 9.20 -9.62 -10.88
CA TYR A 34 9.90 -9.45 -9.59
C TYR A 34 11.29 -10.09 -9.57
N HIS A 35 11.63 -10.88 -10.59
CA HIS A 35 12.95 -11.46 -10.80
C HIS A 35 13.78 -10.71 -11.84
N SER A 36 13.22 -9.70 -12.50
CA SER A 36 13.92 -8.91 -13.50
C SER A 36 14.94 -7.94 -12.87
N ALA A 37 15.93 -7.53 -13.66
CA ALA A 37 16.94 -6.58 -13.21
C ALA A 37 16.32 -5.22 -12.83
N GLU A 38 15.24 -4.84 -13.51
CA GLU A 38 14.55 -3.56 -13.27
C GLU A 38 13.94 -3.52 -11.87
N ILE A 39 13.13 -4.52 -11.49
CA ILE A 39 12.49 -4.55 -10.17
C ILE A 39 13.51 -4.81 -9.06
N ARG A 40 14.54 -5.63 -9.30
CA ARG A 40 15.63 -5.83 -8.33
C ARG A 40 16.43 -4.55 -8.08
N SER A 41 16.64 -3.74 -9.12
CA SER A 41 17.29 -2.43 -8.99
C SER A 41 16.41 -1.44 -8.23
N PHE A 42 15.10 -1.42 -8.53
CA PHE A 42 14.12 -0.62 -7.79
C PHE A 42 14.13 -0.94 -6.29
N LEU A 43 14.01 -2.23 -5.92
CA LEU A 43 14.08 -2.65 -4.52
C LEU A 43 15.43 -2.28 -3.90
N SER A 44 16.54 -2.52 -4.60
CA SER A 44 17.87 -2.15 -4.10
C SER A 44 17.98 -0.64 -3.83
N GLY A 45 17.40 0.20 -4.70
CA GLY A 45 17.31 1.65 -4.50
C GLY A 45 16.52 2.04 -3.25
N LEU A 46 15.40 1.36 -2.96
CA LEU A 46 14.69 1.57 -1.69
C LEU A 46 15.56 1.22 -0.48
N ALA A 47 16.38 0.16 -0.57
CA ALA A 47 17.27 -0.28 0.51
C ALA A 47 18.49 0.63 0.75
N GLU A 48 18.75 1.60 -0.13
CA GLU A 48 19.76 2.64 0.12
C GLU A 48 19.37 3.52 1.32
N ASN A 49 18.07 3.68 1.58
CA ASN A 49 17.58 4.34 2.78
C ASN A 49 17.67 3.42 4.00
N ASP A 50 18.42 3.82 5.03
CA ASP A 50 18.61 3.05 6.27
C ASP A 50 17.28 2.63 6.93
N ARG A 51 16.23 3.46 6.82
CA ARG A 51 14.92 3.21 7.43
C ARG A 51 14.07 2.18 6.71
N LEU A 52 14.43 1.83 5.47
CA LEU A 52 13.73 0.82 4.65
C LEU A 52 14.56 -0.44 4.45
N ARG A 53 15.88 -0.36 4.66
CA ARG A 53 16.83 -1.43 4.31
C ARG A 53 16.42 -2.80 4.84
N VAL A 54 16.04 -2.88 6.11
CA VAL A 54 15.70 -4.16 6.76
C VAL A 54 14.45 -4.76 6.11
N GLU A 55 13.42 -3.95 5.93
CA GLU A 55 12.15 -4.37 5.35
C GLU A 55 12.28 -4.76 3.87
N VAL A 56 13.08 -4.03 3.10
CA VAL A 56 13.38 -4.40 1.71
C VAL A 56 14.16 -5.71 1.66
N GLN A 57 15.17 -5.89 2.50
CA GLN A 57 15.93 -7.14 2.56
C GLN A 57 15.03 -8.33 2.89
N GLN A 58 14.07 -8.16 3.80
CA GLN A 58 13.09 -9.19 4.13
C GLN A 58 12.21 -9.55 2.91
N LEU A 59 11.70 -8.56 2.19
CA LEU A 59 10.91 -8.79 0.97
C LEU A 59 11.74 -9.49 -0.11
N VAL A 60 12.99 -9.05 -0.34
CA VAL A 60 13.92 -9.67 -1.29
C VAL A 60 14.20 -11.12 -0.93
N GLN A 61 14.38 -11.43 0.36
CA GLN A 61 14.56 -12.81 0.83
C GLN A 61 13.32 -13.67 0.55
N THR A 62 12.12 -13.15 0.79
CA THR A 62 10.88 -13.90 0.50
C THR A 62 10.69 -14.10 -1.00
N LEU A 63 11.00 -13.10 -1.83
CA LEU A 63 11.03 -13.23 -3.30
C LEU A 63 12.04 -14.28 -3.77
N ASN A 64 13.19 -14.40 -3.10
CA ASN A 64 14.18 -15.43 -3.44
C ASN A 64 13.68 -16.83 -3.07
N LYS A 65 13.04 -17.00 -1.90
CA LYS A 65 12.41 -18.27 -1.52
C LYS A 65 11.29 -18.67 -2.48
N LEU A 66 10.61 -17.68 -3.06
CA LEU A 66 9.51 -17.92 -3.99
C LEU A 66 9.99 -18.55 -5.31
N LEU A 67 11.23 -18.27 -5.75
CA LEU A 67 11.85 -18.93 -6.91
C LEU A 67 11.98 -20.45 -6.73
N ASP A 68 12.18 -20.89 -5.49
CA ASP A 68 12.34 -22.30 -5.15
C ASP A 68 11.00 -23.00 -4.88
N ARG A 69 9.88 -22.25 -4.85
CA ARG A 69 8.55 -22.81 -4.60
C ARG A 69 8.03 -23.44 -5.89
N GLN A 70 7.69 -24.73 -5.82
CA GLN A 70 6.99 -25.40 -6.90
C GLN A 70 5.63 -24.71 -7.14
N ASP A 71 5.28 -24.48 -8.40
CA ASP A 71 4.04 -23.81 -8.80
C ASP A 71 3.85 -22.45 -8.10
N ALA A 72 4.95 -21.70 -7.93
CA ALA A 72 5.04 -20.47 -7.15
C ALA A 72 3.87 -19.48 -7.34
N GLN A 73 3.42 -19.28 -8.59
CA GLN A 73 2.31 -18.37 -8.88
C GLN A 73 0.99 -18.90 -8.32
N LEU A 74 0.66 -20.17 -8.56
CA LEU A 74 -0.58 -20.80 -8.08
C LEU A 74 -0.61 -20.78 -6.55
N GLU A 75 0.52 -21.12 -5.95
CA GLU A 75 0.69 -21.13 -4.51
C GLU A 75 0.59 -19.73 -3.89
N LEU A 76 1.20 -18.71 -4.50
CA LEU A 76 1.08 -17.33 -4.01
C LEU A 76 -0.33 -16.76 -4.22
N ALA A 77 -1.04 -17.19 -5.27
CA ALA A 77 -2.44 -16.87 -5.50
C ALA A 77 -3.34 -17.51 -4.44
N ALA A 78 -3.05 -18.76 -4.05
CA ALA A 78 -3.71 -19.42 -2.93
C ALA A 78 -3.45 -18.69 -1.61
N ASP A 79 -2.20 -18.28 -1.34
CA ASP A 79 -1.87 -17.46 -0.17
C ASP A 79 -2.66 -16.13 -0.16
N PHE A 80 -2.79 -15.45 -1.30
CA PHE A 80 -3.59 -14.23 -1.44
C PHE A 80 -5.07 -14.48 -1.11
N CYS A 81 -5.67 -15.50 -1.74
CA CYS A 81 -7.06 -15.88 -1.50
C CYS A 81 -7.31 -16.18 -0.01
N ASP A 82 -6.43 -16.99 0.58
CA ASP A 82 -6.52 -17.42 1.96
C ASP A 82 -6.42 -16.26 2.93
N LEU A 83 -5.50 -15.34 2.65
CA LEU A 83 -5.23 -14.20 3.51
C LEU A 83 -6.27 -13.10 3.38
N PHE A 84 -6.67 -12.73 2.16
CA PHE A 84 -7.43 -11.50 1.92
C PHE A 84 -8.90 -11.70 1.57
N LEU A 85 -9.31 -12.91 1.13
CA LEU A 85 -10.66 -13.12 0.59
C LEU A 85 -11.57 -14.00 1.47
N LYS A 86 -11.05 -14.68 2.50
CA LYS A 86 -11.83 -15.62 3.31
C LYS A 86 -12.72 -14.96 4.36
N SER A 87 -12.15 -14.65 5.53
CA SER A 87 -12.90 -14.10 6.67
C SER A 87 -11.94 -13.45 7.65
N ALA A 88 -12.38 -12.41 8.34
CA ALA A 88 -11.56 -11.70 9.34
C ALA A 88 -11.04 -12.59 10.48
N LYS A 89 -11.67 -13.76 10.73
CA LYS A 89 -11.25 -14.69 11.78
C LYS A 89 -10.03 -15.55 11.39
N HIS A 90 -9.79 -15.74 10.09
CA HIS A 90 -8.81 -16.69 9.58
C HIS A 90 -7.88 -16.08 8.52
N GLY A 91 -7.84 -14.75 8.44
CA GLY A 91 -7.08 -14.01 7.44
C GLY A 91 -6.87 -12.57 7.89
N ALA A 92 -6.32 -11.76 7.00
CA ALA A 92 -6.01 -10.36 7.23
C ALA A 92 -6.76 -9.51 6.21
N LEU A 93 -8.10 -9.45 6.28
CA LEU A 93 -8.88 -8.71 5.29
C LEU A 93 -8.37 -7.26 5.15
N PRO A 94 -8.10 -6.74 3.95
CA PRO A 94 -7.37 -5.49 3.74
C PRO A 94 -8.28 -4.24 3.79
N TYR A 95 -9.20 -4.18 4.76
CA TYR A 95 -10.13 -3.05 4.92
C TYR A 95 -9.92 -2.34 6.26
N ALA A 96 -9.84 -1.02 6.26
CA ALA A 96 -9.63 -0.25 7.50
C ALA A 96 -10.73 -0.50 8.55
N SER A 97 -11.99 -0.67 8.11
CA SER A 97 -13.15 -0.98 8.96
C SER A 97 -12.98 -2.22 9.83
N ILE A 98 -12.26 -3.25 9.37
CA ILE A 98 -11.99 -4.47 10.14
C ILE A 98 -11.12 -4.19 11.37
N TYR A 99 -10.29 -3.14 11.33
CA TYR A 99 -9.31 -2.85 12.38
C TYR A 99 -9.64 -1.64 13.24
N LEU A 100 -10.46 -0.73 12.73
CA LEU A 100 -10.83 0.52 13.39
C LEU A 100 -12.23 0.49 13.98
N ASP A 101 -13.18 -0.20 13.35
CA ASP A 101 -14.54 -0.29 13.86
C ASP A 101 -14.68 -1.46 14.86
N GLN A 102 -15.25 -1.16 16.03
CA GLN A 102 -15.56 -2.14 17.05
C GLN A 102 -16.68 -3.11 16.60
N SER A 103 -17.47 -2.73 15.59
CA SER A 103 -18.52 -3.59 15.04
C SER A 103 -17.99 -4.77 14.22
N GLY A 104 -16.76 -4.67 13.68
CA GLY A 104 -16.16 -5.66 12.79
C GLY A 104 -16.88 -5.84 11.45
N LEU A 105 -17.76 -4.90 11.06
CA LEU A 105 -18.50 -4.94 9.80
C LEU A 105 -17.72 -4.24 8.68
N LEU A 106 -17.79 -4.80 7.47
CA LEU A 106 -17.30 -4.14 6.26
C LEU A 106 -18.20 -2.96 5.87
N ASN A 107 -17.64 -2.00 5.13
CA ASN A 107 -18.33 -0.79 4.68
C ASN A 107 -18.91 0.06 5.83
N ALA A 108 -18.16 0.12 6.93
CA ALA A 108 -18.51 0.90 8.10
C ALA A 108 -18.04 2.36 7.97
N GLU A 109 -17.88 3.04 9.10
CA GLU A 109 -17.52 4.46 9.14
C GLU A 109 -16.22 4.80 8.37
N PRO A 110 -15.13 4.01 8.42
CA PRO A 110 -13.93 4.26 7.61
C PRO A 110 -14.18 4.29 6.10
N ALA A 111 -15.05 3.41 5.58
CA ALA A 111 -15.40 3.38 4.15
C ALA A 111 -16.13 4.66 3.75
N ARG A 112 -17.10 5.11 4.56
CA ARG A 112 -17.86 6.34 4.31
C ARG A 112 -16.99 7.58 4.40
N MET A 113 -16.03 7.61 5.33
CA MET A 113 -15.05 8.69 5.42
C MET A 113 -14.20 8.76 4.14
N MET A 114 -13.75 7.61 3.63
CA MET A 114 -12.97 7.53 2.41
C MET A 114 -13.79 7.95 1.18
N GLU A 115 -15.04 7.48 1.02
CA GLU A 115 -15.92 7.90 -0.07
C GLU A 115 -16.16 9.41 -0.09
N LYS A 116 -16.39 10.00 1.09
CA LYS A 116 -16.56 11.45 1.24
C LYS A 116 -15.29 12.19 0.80
N LEU A 117 -14.12 11.75 1.27
CA LEU A 117 -12.85 12.37 0.91
C LEU A 117 -12.58 12.28 -0.60
N MET A 118 -12.79 11.10 -1.21
CA MET A 118 -12.63 10.96 -2.66
C MET A 118 -13.55 11.91 -3.42
N THR A 119 -14.81 12.03 -2.99
CA THR A 119 -15.81 12.94 -3.59
C THR A 119 -15.39 14.40 -3.49
N GLU A 120 -14.81 14.82 -2.35
CA GLU A 120 -14.29 16.18 -2.15
C GLU A 120 -13.16 16.53 -3.14
N HIS A 121 -12.39 15.52 -3.57
CA HIS A 121 -11.35 15.65 -4.60
C HIS A 121 -11.85 15.36 -6.03
N GLY A 122 -13.16 15.19 -6.23
CA GLY A 122 -13.74 14.88 -7.54
C GLY A 122 -13.38 13.49 -8.08
N VAL A 123 -12.95 12.59 -7.20
CA VAL A 123 -12.61 11.19 -7.50
C VAL A 123 -13.73 10.30 -6.98
N ARG A 124 -13.95 9.16 -7.64
CA ARG A 124 -14.85 8.11 -7.15
C ARG A 124 -14.27 6.75 -7.46
N VAL A 125 -14.57 5.77 -6.62
CA VAL A 125 -14.32 4.36 -6.95
C VAL A 125 -15.13 4.00 -8.20
N SER A 126 -14.53 3.23 -9.12
CA SER A 126 -15.25 2.77 -10.31
C SER A 126 -16.45 1.92 -9.91
N ASP A 127 -17.61 2.13 -10.54
CA ASP A 127 -18.82 1.33 -10.31
C ASP A 127 -18.61 -0.17 -10.65
N THR A 128 -17.55 -0.49 -11.41
CA THR A 128 -17.17 -1.86 -11.76
C THR A 128 -16.30 -2.54 -10.69
N LEU A 129 -15.75 -1.77 -9.74
CA LEU A 129 -14.94 -2.30 -8.65
C LEU A 129 -15.86 -2.55 -7.45
N ASN A 130 -16.11 -3.82 -7.14
CA ASN A 130 -17.00 -4.24 -6.06
C ASN A 130 -16.27 -4.27 -4.70
N GLU A 131 -15.50 -3.23 -4.40
CA GLU A 131 -14.72 -3.12 -3.15
C GLU A 131 -15.10 -1.83 -2.40
N PRO A 132 -15.32 -1.89 -1.08
CA PRO A 132 -15.45 -0.71 -0.22
C PRO A 132 -14.27 0.26 -0.36
N ALA A 133 -14.54 1.56 -0.26
CA ALA A 133 -13.50 2.59 -0.44
C ALA A 133 -12.35 2.49 0.59
N ASP A 134 -12.59 1.90 1.76
CA ASP A 134 -11.56 1.66 2.78
C ASP A 134 -10.68 0.43 2.52
N HIS A 135 -10.82 -0.22 1.36
CA HIS A 135 -9.87 -1.23 0.91
C HIS A 135 -8.47 -0.61 0.73
N LEU A 136 -7.43 -1.29 1.23
CA LEU A 136 -6.05 -0.79 1.25
C LEU A 136 -5.57 -0.33 -0.13
N ALA A 137 -5.78 -1.16 -1.15
CA ALA A 137 -5.39 -0.83 -2.52
C ALA A 137 -6.03 0.48 -3.01
N ILE A 138 -7.29 0.77 -2.65
CA ILE A 138 -7.99 2.00 -3.04
C ILE A 138 -7.41 3.20 -2.30
N GLN A 139 -7.16 3.07 -0.99
CA GLN A 139 -6.56 4.14 -0.20
C GLN A 139 -5.15 4.51 -0.71
N LEU A 140 -4.34 3.51 -1.06
CA LEU A 140 -3.00 3.71 -1.62
C LEU A 140 -3.06 4.35 -3.02
N ASP A 141 -3.99 3.90 -3.87
CA ASP A 141 -4.19 4.47 -5.20
C ASP A 141 -4.61 5.94 -5.15
N PHE A 142 -5.54 6.24 -4.26
CA PHE A 142 -5.99 7.61 -4.01
C PHE A 142 -4.88 8.51 -3.48
N LEU A 143 -4.05 8.03 -2.56
CA LEU A 143 -2.91 8.81 -2.06
C LEU A 143 -1.91 9.12 -3.20
N GLY A 144 -1.61 8.15 -4.07
CA GLY A 144 -0.81 8.39 -5.27
C GLY A 144 -1.42 9.47 -6.16
N HIS A 145 -2.75 9.47 -6.32
CA HIS A 145 -3.47 10.53 -7.04
C HIS A 145 -3.32 11.91 -6.39
N LEU A 146 -3.48 12.01 -5.06
CA LEU A 146 -3.29 13.27 -4.32
C LEU A 146 -1.88 13.83 -4.51
N ILE A 147 -0.87 12.97 -4.44
CA ILE A 147 0.53 13.35 -4.64
C ILE A 147 0.74 13.92 -6.05
N ILE A 148 0.28 13.25 -7.10
CA ILE A 148 0.43 13.75 -8.48
C ILE A 148 -0.35 15.04 -8.69
N ARG A 149 -1.57 15.15 -8.16
CA ARG A 149 -2.36 16.39 -8.25
C ARG A 149 -1.65 17.58 -7.64
N SER A 150 -0.89 17.37 -6.55
CA SER A 150 -0.11 18.46 -5.93
C SER A 150 0.95 19.05 -6.88
N ASN A 151 1.41 18.32 -7.90
CA ASN A 151 2.35 18.83 -8.90
C ASN A 151 1.73 19.89 -9.84
N GLU A 152 0.41 20.03 -9.88
CA GLU A 152 -0.28 21.10 -10.61
C GLU A 152 -0.20 22.46 -9.87
N LEU A 153 0.24 22.45 -8.60
CA LEU A 153 0.37 23.64 -7.77
C LEU A 153 1.68 24.39 -8.06
N GLU A 154 1.57 25.71 -8.22
CA GLU A 154 2.71 26.59 -8.54
C GLU A 154 3.15 27.46 -7.36
N GLN A 155 2.32 27.60 -6.33
CA GLN A 155 2.62 28.42 -5.15
C GLN A 155 3.06 27.53 -3.98
N GLU A 156 4.16 27.90 -3.34
CA GLU A 156 4.76 27.17 -2.21
C GLU A 156 3.76 26.92 -1.07
N ARG A 157 3.02 27.94 -0.64
CA ARG A 157 1.96 27.81 0.39
C ARG A 157 0.89 26.76 0.05
N HIS A 158 0.58 26.54 -1.23
CA HIS A 158 -0.39 25.53 -1.63
C HIS A 158 0.24 24.15 -1.60
N MET A 159 1.53 24.04 -1.97
CA MET A 159 2.29 22.80 -1.85
C MET A 159 2.42 22.37 -0.39
N GLU A 160 2.72 23.30 0.52
CA GLU A 160 2.76 23.04 1.97
C GLU A 160 1.41 22.52 2.48
N SER A 161 0.30 23.13 2.05
CA SER A 161 -1.04 22.66 2.40
C SER A 161 -1.32 21.26 1.85
N ALA A 162 -0.88 20.96 0.62
CA ALA A 162 -1.02 19.63 0.03
C ALA A 162 -0.15 18.59 0.74
N PHE A 163 1.03 18.97 1.22
CA PHE A 163 1.89 18.09 2.00
C PHE A 163 1.27 17.77 3.36
N ALA A 164 0.72 18.78 4.05
CA ALA A 164 -0.01 18.57 5.30
C ALA A 164 -1.22 17.64 5.11
N GLU A 165 -1.95 17.78 4.01
CA GLU A 165 -3.08 16.90 3.67
C GLU A 165 -2.64 15.44 3.42
N GLN A 166 -1.59 15.25 2.63
CA GLN A 166 -1.00 13.92 2.36
C GLN A 166 -0.50 13.27 3.66
N GLN A 167 0.14 14.05 4.53
CA GLN A 167 0.66 13.59 5.81
C GLN A 167 -0.47 13.16 6.73
N GLN A 168 -1.52 13.99 6.83
CA GLN A 168 -2.71 13.67 7.60
C GLN A 168 -3.39 12.40 7.06
N PHE A 169 -3.45 12.21 5.74
CA PHE A 169 -3.98 11.00 5.14
C PHE A 169 -3.15 9.77 5.55
N ILE A 170 -1.82 9.84 5.46
CA ILE A 170 -0.94 8.75 5.87
C ILE A 170 -1.16 8.37 7.34
N GLU A 171 -1.23 9.35 8.25
CA GLU A 171 -1.43 9.07 9.67
C GLU A 171 -2.83 8.52 9.99
N SER A 172 -3.88 9.18 9.47
CA SER A 172 -5.26 8.89 9.85
C SER A 172 -5.89 7.74 9.07
N MET A 173 -5.56 7.60 7.79
CA MET A 173 -6.19 6.62 6.89
C MET A 173 -5.35 5.37 6.66
N LEU A 174 -4.04 5.39 6.93
CA LEU A 174 -3.16 4.24 6.73
C LEU A 174 -2.51 3.78 8.05
N LEU A 175 -1.67 4.61 8.68
CA LEU A 175 -0.88 4.22 9.86
C LEU A 175 -1.74 3.97 11.12
N SER A 176 -2.97 4.49 11.16
CA SER A 176 -3.95 4.22 12.21
C SER A 176 -4.31 2.74 12.34
N TRP A 177 -4.18 1.95 11.26
CA TRP A 177 -4.62 0.55 11.23
C TRP A 177 -3.64 -0.43 10.58
N LEU A 178 -2.76 0.01 9.68
CA LEU A 178 -1.76 -0.84 9.03
C LEU A 178 -0.92 -1.68 10.01
N PRO A 179 -0.49 -1.18 11.19
CA PRO A 179 0.22 -2.01 12.17
C PRO A 179 -0.59 -3.22 12.63
N ARG A 180 -1.91 -3.08 12.82
CA ARG A 180 -2.81 -4.19 13.21
C ARG A 180 -3.03 -5.15 12.04
N PHE A 181 -3.23 -4.63 10.83
CA PHE A 181 -3.29 -5.42 9.60
C PHE A 181 -2.04 -6.28 9.40
N HIS A 182 -0.85 -5.68 9.54
CA HIS A 182 0.40 -6.43 9.44
C HIS A 182 0.52 -7.52 10.52
N GLN A 183 0.01 -7.32 11.74
CA GLN A 183 -0.02 -8.39 12.74
C GLN A 183 -0.92 -9.55 12.30
N GLN A 184 -2.06 -9.28 11.65
CA GLN A 184 -2.89 -10.34 11.07
C GLN A 184 -2.18 -11.03 9.91
N CYS A 185 -1.48 -10.29 9.05
CA CYS A 185 -0.64 -10.89 8.01
C CYS A 185 0.41 -11.84 8.60
N LEU A 186 1.14 -11.43 9.64
CA LEU A 186 2.12 -12.30 10.31
C LEU A 186 1.51 -13.59 10.89
N GLN A 187 0.25 -13.54 11.33
CA GLN A 187 -0.44 -14.69 11.92
C GLN A 187 -0.95 -15.67 10.86
N HIS A 188 -1.31 -15.17 9.68
CA HIS A 188 -2.06 -15.94 8.68
C HIS A 188 -1.30 -16.18 7.36
N ASP A 189 -0.26 -15.41 7.05
CA ASP A 189 0.61 -15.56 5.89
C ASP A 189 1.81 -16.47 6.24
N GLN A 190 1.62 -17.79 6.12
CA GLN A 190 2.65 -18.77 6.47
C GLN A 190 3.91 -18.65 5.61
N PHE A 191 3.76 -18.27 4.33
CA PHE A 191 4.89 -18.08 3.43
C PHE A 191 5.61 -16.74 3.70
N GLY A 192 4.85 -15.71 4.09
CA GLY A 192 5.36 -14.44 4.60
C GLY A 192 5.61 -13.37 3.51
N PHE A 193 5.12 -13.58 2.29
CA PHE A 193 5.27 -12.60 1.20
C PHE A 193 4.48 -11.32 1.51
N TYR A 194 3.17 -11.44 1.70
CA TYR A 194 2.30 -10.29 1.95
C TYR A 194 2.57 -9.66 3.32
N ALA A 195 2.98 -10.43 4.32
CA ALA A 195 3.48 -9.89 5.59
C ALA A 195 4.72 -9.00 5.37
N SER A 196 5.67 -9.42 4.54
CA SER A 196 6.85 -8.61 4.22
C SER A 196 6.51 -7.35 3.41
N VAL A 197 5.55 -7.44 2.48
CA VAL A 197 5.03 -6.27 1.73
C VAL A 197 4.35 -5.28 2.67
N ALA A 198 3.47 -5.74 3.56
CA ALA A 198 2.78 -4.89 4.52
C ALA A 198 3.75 -4.22 5.49
N LYS A 199 4.81 -4.93 5.90
CA LYS A 199 5.86 -4.37 6.74
C LYS A 199 6.63 -3.26 6.05
N LEU A 200 7.02 -3.46 4.78
CA LEU A 200 7.70 -2.46 3.97
C LEU A 200 6.81 -1.24 3.71
N LEU A 201 5.51 -1.44 3.45
CA LEU A 201 4.53 -0.36 3.31
C LEU A 201 4.48 0.51 4.58
N ILE A 202 4.42 -0.09 5.76
CA ILE A 202 4.42 0.66 7.03
C ILE A 202 5.70 1.49 7.17
N ALA A 203 6.86 0.91 6.86
CA ALA A 203 8.14 1.62 6.94
C ALA A 203 8.18 2.80 5.95
N PHE A 204 7.67 2.59 4.73
CA PHE A 204 7.57 3.63 3.72
C PHE A 204 6.60 4.75 4.11
N CYS A 205 5.40 4.44 4.60
CA CYS A 205 4.45 5.43 5.10
C CYS A 205 5.05 6.29 6.22
N LYS A 206 5.81 5.70 7.15
CA LYS A 206 6.48 6.46 8.22
C LYS A 206 7.59 7.36 7.68
N LEU A 207 8.37 6.86 6.73
CA LEU A 207 9.40 7.67 6.08
C LEU A 207 8.77 8.86 5.34
N ASP A 208 7.68 8.62 4.61
CA ASP A 208 7.01 9.64 3.81
C ASP A 208 6.27 10.66 4.68
N SER A 209 5.63 10.23 5.76
CA SER A 209 5.01 11.12 6.76
C SER A 209 6.03 12.09 7.35
N ASP A 210 7.22 11.60 7.74
CA ASP A 210 8.29 12.46 8.26
C ASP A 210 8.82 13.44 7.20
N TYR A 211 8.97 12.99 5.95
CA TYR A 211 9.37 13.86 4.84
C TYR A 211 8.37 15.02 4.63
N LEU A 212 7.07 14.74 4.75
CA LEU A 212 6.02 15.73 4.56
C LEU A 212 5.90 16.75 5.70
N LEU A 213 6.37 16.42 6.91
CA LEU A 213 6.39 17.35 8.04
C LEU A 213 7.54 18.37 7.97
N GLY A 214 8.61 18.06 7.23
CA GLY A 214 9.82 18.88 7.14
C GLY A 214 10.90 18.48 8.14
#